data_AF-A0A519F2M9-F1
#
_entry.id   AF-A0A519F2M9-F1
#
_cell.length_a   1.000
_cell.length_b   1.000
_cell.length_c   1.000
_cell.angle_alpha   90.00
_cell.angle_beta   90.00
_cell.angle_gamma   90.00
#
_symmetry.space_group_name_H-M   'P 1'
#
loop_
_entity.id
_entity.type
_entity.pdbx_description
1 polymer ?
#
loop_
_entity_poly.entity_id
_entity_poly.type
_entity_poly.pdbx_seq_one_letter_code
_entity_poly.pdbx_strand_id
1 'polypeptide(L)'
;MLRMNLRKFLVPLGGLLIVGLAWRAYGWPGVALAAGAILMFLLMHFNRTMQVLKRAANQPIGYVASAVMLNAKLKPGVTLLHVVAMTRSLGELRSPKDTQPELYRWTDGGGSWVDAEFQDGKLRQWSLTRPEPEDSAYQPPVA
;
A
#
# COMPACT_ATOMS: atom_id res chain seq x y z
N MET A 1 24.47 10.33 -6.55
CA MET A 1 23.74 9.39 -5.68
C MET A 1 23.45 9.92 -4.26
N LEU A 2 23.40 11.23 -3.98
CA LEU A 2 23.20 11.76 -2.61
C LEU A 2 21.88 12.52 -2.36
N ARG A 3 20.85 12.36 -3.21
CA ARG A 3 19.67 13.24 -3.18
C ARG A 3 18.39 12.69 -2.51
N MET A 4 18.39 11.47 -1.96
CA MET A 4 17.15 10.88 -1.40
C MET A 4 17.12 10.64 0.11
N ASN A 5 18.26 10.69 0.80
CA ASN A 5 18.30 10.52 2.27
C ASN A 5 18.52 11.82 3.05
N LEU A 6 18.94 12.92 2.41
CA LEU A 6 19.19 14.18 3.10
C LEU A 6 17.93 14.73 3.78
N ARG A 7 16.78 14.63 3.11
CA ARG A 7 15.47 15.06 3.66
C ARG A 7 15.06 14.28 4.91
N LYS A 8 15.46 13.01 5.05
CA LYS A 8 15.16 12.21 6.26
C LYS A 8 16.00 12.64 7.47
N PHE A 9 17.19 13.20 7.24
CA PHE A 9 18.06 13.74 8.29
C PHE A 9 17.84 15.22 8.58
N LEU A 10 17.41 16.02 7.59
CA LEU A 10 17.13 17.45 7.78
C LEU A 10 15.99 17.70 8.78
N VAL A 11 14.96 16.86 8.78
CA VAL A 11 13.79 17.01 9.67
C VAL A 11 14.15 16.85 11.15
N PRO A 12 14.81 15.75 11.60
CA PRO A 12 15.23 15.63 13.00
C PRO A 12 16.30 16.67 13.39
N LEU A 13 17.21 17.02 12.47
CA LEU A 13 18.24 18.02 12.73
C LEU A 13 17.65 19.43 12.89
N GLY A 14 16.66 19.78 12.06
CA GLY A 14 15.89 21.02 12.19
C GLY A 14 15.10 21.10 13.49
N GLY A 15 14.50 19.99 13.93
CA GLY A 15 13.83 19.90 15.23
C GLY A 15 14.78 20.18 16.40
N LEU A 16 15.97 19.58 16.40
CA LEU A 16 16.99 19.86 17.42
C LEU A 16 17.45 21.33 17.42
N LEU A 17 17.63 21.91 16.24
CA LEU A 17 18.01 23.32 16.08
C LEU A 17 16.95 24.27 16.64
N ILE A 18 15.67 24.01 16.37
CA ILE A 18 14.55 24.82 16.89
C ILE A 18 14.50 24.76 18.41
N VAL A 19 14.66 23.58 19.01
CA VAL A 19 14.69 23.43 20.48
C VAL A 19 15.90 24.14 21.08
N GLY A 20 17.08 24.04 20.47
CA GLY A 20 18.29 24.73 20.92
C GLY A 20 18.19 26.25 20.84
N LEU A 21 17.60 26.79 19.75
CA LEU A 21 17.35 28.23 19.61
C LEU A 21 16.29 28.72 20.59
N ALA A 22 15.22 27.93 20.82
CA ALA A 22 14.17 28.27 21.76
C ALA A 22 14.66 28.31 23.21
N TRP A 23 15.54 27.36 23.58
CA TRP A 23 16.22 27.38 24.88
C TRP A 23 17.11 28.62 25.04
N ARG A 24 17.85 29.00 24.00
CA ARG A 24 18.73 30.19 24.07
C ARG A 24 17.97 31.51 24.15
N ALA A 25 16.80 31.62 23.51
CA ALA A 25 16.04 32.87 23.47
C ALA A 25 15.09 33.04 24.66
N TYR A 26 14.42 31.96 25.10
CA TYR A 26 13.33 32.03 26.07
C TYR A 26 13.46 31.01 27.21
N GLY A 27 14.58 30.27 27.30
CA GLY A 27 14.80 29.27 28.34
C GLY A 27 13.77 28.13 28.31
N TRP A 28 13.30 27.73 29.49
CA TRP A 28 12.32 26.64 29.66
C TRP A 28 10.96 26.89 28.99
N PRO A 29 10.35 28.09 29.06
CA PRO A 29 9.13 28.40 28.31
C PRO A 29 9.27 28.19 26.81
N GLY A 30 10.41 28.56 26.22
CA GLY A 30 10.68 28.35 24.79
C GLY A 30 10.74 26.87 24.41
N VAL A 31 11.37 26.05 25.26
CA VAL A 31 11.43 24.59 25.07
C VAL A 31 10.04 23.97 25.15
N ALA A 32 9.21 24.39 26.11
CA ALA A 32 7.84 23.90 26.22
C ALA A 32 7.01 24.22 24.96
N LEU A 33 7.14 25.43 24.41
CA LEU A 33 6.45 25.85 23.19
C LEU A 33 6.95 25.05 21.97
N ALA A 34 8.27 24.89 21.81
CA ALA A 34 8.85 24.11 20.73
C ALA A 34 8.43 22.63 20.80
N ALA A 35 8.46 22.03 21.99
CA ALA A 35 8.01 20.66 22.21
C ALA A 35 6.51 20.49 21.88
N GLY A 36 5.67 21.45 22.29
CA GLY A 36 4.25 21.46 21.97
C GLY A 36 3.98 21.56 20.45
N ALA A 37 4.70 22.44 19.76
CA ALA A 37 4.60 22.58 18.30
C ALA A 37 5.05 21.31 17.56
N ILE A 38 6.16 20.70 17.99
CA ILE A 38 6.65 19.42 17.44
C ILE A 38 5.62 18.32 17.67
N LEU A 39 5.07 18.21 18.89
CA LEU A 39 4.08 17.20 19.23
C LEU A 39 2.82 17.35 18.38
N MET A 40 2.31 18.57 18.24
CA MET A 40 1.14 18.85 17.40
C MET A 40 1.40 18.51 15.93
N PHE A 41 2.58 18.88 15.41
CA PHE A 41 3.00 18.49 14.06
C PHE A 41 3.04 16.96 13.89
N LEU A 42 3.60 16.25 14.87
CA LEU A 42 3.69 14.79 14.87
C LEU A 42 2.31 14.14 14.85
N LEU A 43 1.38 14.60 15.70
CA LEU A 43 0.02 14.09 15.77
C LEU A 43 -0.74 14.31 14.45
N MET A 44 -0.61 15.49 13.85
CA MET A 44 -1.22 15.77 12.54
C MET A 44 -0.64 14.87 11.44
N HIS A 45 0.68 14.67 11.44
CA HIS A 45 1.34 13.79 10.48
C HIS A 45 0.89 12.34 10.65
N PHE A 46 0.83 11.87 11.90
CA PHE A 46 0.36 10.54 12.25
C PHE A 46 -1.09 10.31 11.80
N ASN A 47 -1.99 11.27 12.06
CA ASN A 47 -3.38 11.21 11.60
C ASN A 47 -3.49 11.09 10.07
N ARG A 48 -2.65 11.83 9.33
CA ARG A 48 -2.63 11.76 7.86
C ARG A 48 -2.16 10.38 7.37
N THR A 49 -1.13 9.80 7.98
CA THR A 49 -0.65 8.45 7.62
C THR A 49 -1.69 7.38 7.96
N MET A 50 -2.38 7.50 9.09
CA MET A 50 -3.42 6.56 9.52
C MET A 50 -4.64 6.58 8.58
N GLN A 51 -5.01 7.73 8.04
CA GLN A 51 -6.10 7.83 7.07
C GLN A 51 -5.81 7.06 5.77
N VAL A 52 -4.54 7.01 5.33
CA VAL A 52 -4.14 6.24 4.14
C VAL A 52 -4.29 4.75 4.40
N LEU A 53 -3.79 4.27 5.55
CA LEU A 53 -3.94 2.87 5.98
C LEU A 53 -5.41 2.49 6.14
N LYS A 54 -6.22 3.34 6.79
CA LYS A 54 -7.66 3.13 6.97
C LYS A 54 -8.42 3.04 5.65
N ARG A 55 -8.03 3.83 4.63
CA ARG A 55 -8.62 3.73 3.28
C ARG A 55 -8.27 2.42 2.57
N ALA A 56 -7.08 1.87 2.79
CA ALA A 56 -6.72 0.56 2.25
C ALA A 56 -7.45 -0.58 2.96
N ALA A 57 -7.61 -0.50 4.28
CA ALA A 57 -8.33 -1.48 5.08
C ALA A 57 -9.85 -1.48 4.82
N ASN A 58 -10.43 -0.34 4.43
CA ASN A 58 -11.85 -0.22 4.12
C ASN A 58 -12.22 -0.67 2.70
N GLN A 59 -11.27 -1.09 1.87
CA GLN A 59 -11.58 -1.65 0.55
C GLN A 59 -11.89 -3.15 0.65
N PRO A 60 -12.81 -3.67 -0.18
CA PRO A 60 -13.09 -5.09 -0.23
C PRO A 60 -11.79 -5.86 -0.49
N ILE A 61 -11.54 -6.88 0.34
CA ILE A 61 -10.36 -7.74 0.25
C ILE A 61 -10.36 -8.40 -1.12
N GLY A 62 -9.20 -8.42 -1.78
CA GLY A 62 -9.02 -8.98 -3.10
C GLY A 62 -9.61 -8.12 -4.21
N TYR A 63 -9.97 -6.87 -3.99
CA TYR A 63 -10.50 -6.00 -5.05
C TYR A 63 -9.41 -5.19 -5.75
N VAL A 64 -9.50 -5.05 -7.08
CA VAL A 64 -8.70 -4.11 -7.85
C VAL A 64 -9.53 -3.39 -8.90
N ALA A 65 -9.20 -2.14 -9.22
CA ALA A 65 -9.94 -1.37 -10.22
C ALA A 65 -9.90 -2.00 -11.65
N SER A 66 -8.79 -2.66 -12.00
CA SER A 66 -8.64 -3.40 -13.26
C SER A 66 -7.55 -4.45 -13.12
N ALA A 67 -7.90 -5.72 -13.34
CA ALA A 67 -6.97 -6.84 -13.29
C ALA A 67 -5.91 -6.73 -14.40
N VAL A 68 -6.30 -6.26 -15.58
CA VAL A 68 -5.40 -6.03 -16.72
C VAL A 68 -4.32 -4.99 -16.40
N MET A 69 -4.73 -3.86 -15.81
CA MET A 69 -3.77 -2.81 -15.45
C MET A 69 -2.84 -3.25 -14.30
N LEU A 70 -3.35 -4.04 -13.36
CA LEU A 70 -2.51 -4.63 -12.33
C LEU A 70 -1.47 -5.56 -12.95
N ASN A 71 -1.90 -6.51 -13.78
CA ASN A 71 -1.03 -7.44 -14.50
C ASN A 71 0.10 -6.72 -15.26
N ALA A 72 -0.20 -5.60 -15.91
CA ALA A 72 0.80 -4.81 -16.64
C ALA A 72 1.81 -4.06 -15.73
N LYS A 73 1.42 -3.75 -14.49
CA LYS A 73 2.27 -3.03 -13.53
C LYS A 73 3.13 -3.97 -12.67
N LEU A 74 2.76 -5.24 -12.57
CA LEU A 74 3.51 -6.23 -11.79
C LEU A 74 4.89 -6.48 -12.43
N LYS A 75 5.88 -6.65 -11.55
CA LYS A 75 7.27 -6.91 -11.92
C LYS A 75 7.86 -7.91 -10.94
N PRO A 76 8.79 -8.77 -11.37
CA PRO A 76 9.43 -9.72 -10.45
C PRO A 76 10.14 -8.99 -9.31
N GLY A 77 10.03 -9.53 -8.11
CA GLY A 77 10.73 -9.02 -6.92
C GLY A 77 10.07 -7.84 -6.20
N VAL A 78 8.96 -7.29 -6.71
CA VAL A 78 8.17 -6.31 -5.93
C VAL A 78 7.59 -6.97 -4.69
N THR A 79 7.45 -6.22 -3.61
CA THR A 79 6.95 -6.75 -2.33
C THR A 79 5.43 -6.84 -2.31
N LEU A 80 4.87 -7.72 -1.50
CA LEU A 80 3.43 -7.78 -1.24
C LEU A 80 2.87 -6.41 -0.84
N LEU A 81 3.58 -5.71 0.06
CA LEU A 81 3.19 -4.37 0.50
C LEU A 81 3.16 -3.36 -0.65
N HIS A 82 4.09 -3.46 -1.62
CA HIS A 82 4.08 -2.61 -2.81
C HIS A 82 2.84 -2.87 -3.66
N VAL A 83 2.47 -4.13 -3.86
CA VAL A 83 1.24 -4.51 -4.60
C VAL A 83 -0.01 -3.99 -3.89
N VAL A 84 -0.12 -4.19 -2.58
CA VAL A 84 -1.22 -3.65 -1.76
C VAL A 84 -1.29 -2.12 -1.85
N ALA A 85 -0.15 -1.42 -1.86
CA ALA A 85 -0.13 0.02 -2.03
C ALA A 85 -0.63 0.47 -3.44
N MET A 86 -0.32 -0.31 -4.48
CA MET A 86 -0.78 -0.04 -5.85
C MET A 86 -2.28 -0.31 -6.04
N THR A 87 -2.79 -1.42 -5.50
CA THR A 87 -4.21 -1.80 -5.60
C THR A 87 -5.08 -1.02 -4.60
N ARG A 88 -4.45 -0.54 -3.51
CA ARG A 88 -5.12 0.02 -2.33
C ARG A 88 -6.08 -0.97 -1.67
N SER A 89 -5.87 -2.27 -1.87
CA SER A 89 -6.64 -3.36 -1.29
C SER A 89 -5.71 -4.50 -0.87
N LEU A 90 -6.03 -5.14 0.24
CA LEU A 90 -5.39 -6.39 0.65
C LEU A 90 -5.66 -7.47 -0.40
N GLY A 91 -4.68 -8.32 -0.69
CA GLY A 91 -4.92 -9.49 -1.54
C GLY A 91 -5.79 -10.50 -0.82
N GLU A 92 -6.64 -11.22 -1.56
CA GLU A 92 -7.34 -12.39 -1.03
C GLU A 92 -6.34 -13.55 -0.95
N LEU A 93 -6.01 -14.00 0.26
CA LEU A 93 -5.11 -15.14 0.44
C LEU A 93 -5.82 -16.44 0.00
N ARG A 94 -5.20 -17.15 -0.95
CA ARG A 94 -5.70 -18.40 -1.53
C ARG A 94 -4.89 -19.61 -1.11
N SER A 95 -3.67 -19.43 -0.61
CA SER A 95 -2.89 -20.47 0.04
C SER A 95 -3.26 -20.62 1.53
N PRO A 96 -2.94 -21.74 2.18
CA PRO A 96 -3.04 -21.84 3.63
C PRO A 96 -2.21 -20.76 4.33
N LYS A 97 -2.67 -20.29 5.49
CA LYS A 97 -1.92 -19.33 6.31
C LYS A 97 -0.57 -19.92 6.72
N ASP A 98 0.44 -19.05 6.79
CA ASP A 98 1.79 -19.38 7.24
C ASP A 98 2.50 -20.45 6.38
N THR A 99 2.10 -20.56 5.11
CA THR A 99 2.74 -21.44 4.11
C THR A 99 3.38 -20.65 2.98
N GLN A 100 4.48 -21.19 2.45
CA GLN A 100 5.17 -20.65 1.28
C GLN A 100 5.10 -21.65 0.13
N PRO A 101 4.89 -21.19 -1.11
CA PRO A 101 4.66 -19.80 -1.51
C PRO A 101 3.25 -19.31 -1.14
N GLU A 102 3.13 -18.01 -0.86
CA GLU A 102 1.85 -17.35 -0.58
C GLU A 102 1.14 -16.98 -1.89
N LEU A 103 -0.08 -17.46 -2.09
CA LEU A 103 -0.89 -17.13 -3.27
C LEU A 103 -1.92 -16.06 -2.91
N TYR A 104 -1.87 -14.90 -3.56
CA TYR A 104 -2.83 -13.82 -3.38
C TYR A 104 -3.59 -13.53 -4.68
N ARG A 105 -4.90 -13.27 -4.55
CA ARG A 105 -5.78 -12.91 -5.65
C ARG A 105 -6.28 -11.47 -5.55
N TRP A 106 -6.33 -10.79 -6.70
CA TRP A 106 -7.08 -9.56 -6.88
C TRP A 106 -8.03 -9.67 -8.08
N THR A 107 -9.32 -9.48 -7.84
CA THR A 107 -10.42 -9.52 -8.81
C THR A 107 -10.95 -8.12 -9.09
N ASP A 108 -11.23 -7.83 -10.35
CA ASP A 108 -11.85 -6.58 -10.77
C ASP A 108 -13.37 -6.66 -10.88
N GLY A 109 -14.01 -5.50 -11.08
CA GLY A 109 -15.48 -5.42 -11.20
C GLY A 109 -16.05 -6.13 -12.42
N GLY A 110 -15.22 -6.46 -13.41
CA GLY A 110 -15.61 -7.23 -14.60
C GLY A 110 -15.44 -8.74 -14.42
N GLY A 111 -15.08 -9.21 -13.22
CA GLY A 111 -14.87 -10.61 -12.91
C GLY A 111 -13.54 -11.17 -13.39
N SER A 112 -12.64 -10.36 -13.97
CA SER A 112 -11.26 -10.80 -14.26
C SER A 112 -10.42 -10.74 -13.00
N TRP A 113 -9.43 -11.62 -12.85
CA TRP A 113 -8.57 -11.63 -11.67
C TRP A 113 -7.09 -11.88 -11.99
N VAL A 114 -6.22 -11.41 -11.10
CA VAL A 114 -4.79 -11.72 -11.11
C VAL A 114 -4.48 -12.57 -9.88
N ASP A 115 -3.91 -13.74 -10.12
CA ASP A 115 -3.26 -14.56 -9.08
C ASP A 115 -1.77 -14.22 -9.06
N ALA A 116 -1.23 -13.98 -7.87
CA ALA A 116 0.14 -13.58 -7.67
C ALA A 116 0.78 -14.44 -6.59
N GLU A 117 1.92 -15.03 -6.92
CA GLU A 117 2.68 -15.92 -6.07
C GLU A 117 3.85 -15.17 -5.43
N PHE A 118 3.88 -15.16 -4.10
CA PHE A 118 4.91 -14.53 -3.31
C PHE A 118 5.74 -15.58 -2.60
N GLN A 119 7.06 -15.46 -2.70
CA GLN A 119 8.02 -16.23 -1.92
C GLN A 119 8.79 -15.25 -1.05
N ASP A 120 8.79 -15.48 0.27
CA ASP A 120 9.45 -14.60 1.25
C ASP A 120 8.98 -13.13 1.11
N GLY A 121 7.69 -12.94 0.85
CA GLY A 121 7.07 -11.62 0.68
C GLY A 121 7.40 -10.89 -0.63
N LYS A 122 8.09 -11.54 -1.58
CA LYS A 122 8.44 -10.99 -2.88
C LYS A 122 7.73 -11.73 -4.01
N LEU A 123 7.21 -10.97 -4.98
CA LEU A 123 6.52 -11.51 -6.14
C LEU A 123 7.46 -12.34 -7.00
N ARG A 124 7.13 -13.61 -7.20
CA ARG A 124 7.85 -14.53 -8.09
C ARG A 124 7.17 -14.63 -9.45
N GLN A 125 5.87 -14.89 -9.43
CA GLN A 125 5.07 -15.11 -10.62
C GLN A 125 3.68 -14.52 -10.44
N TRP A 126 3.03 -14.19 -11.55
CA TRP A 126 1.62 -13.82 -11.56
C TRP A 126 0.96 -14.26 -12.87
N SER A 127 -0.36 -14.45 -12.82
CA SER A 127 -1.17 -14.81 -13.98
C SER A 127 -2.48 -14.04 -13.97
N LEU A 128 -2.88 -13.52 -15.14
CA LEU A 128 -4.18 -12.90 -15.36
C LEU A 128 -5.14 -13.92 -15.93
N THR A 129 -6.30 -14.07 -15.31
CA THR A 129 -7.41 -14.87 -15.83
C THR A 129 -8.59 -13.97 -16.14
N ARG A 130 -9.16 -14.14 -17.34
CA ARG A 130 -10.41 -13.51 -17.75
C ARG A 130 -11.46 -14.62 -17.83
N PRO A 131 -12.59 -14.54 -17.09
CA PRO A 131 -13.67 -15.50 -17.25
C PRO A 131 -14.21 -15.40 -18.68
N GLU A 132 -14.49 -16.55 -19.28
CA GLU A 132 -15.22 -16.61 -20.54
C GLU A 132 -16.65 -16.09 -20.28
N PRO A 133 -17.20 -15.24 -21.16
CA PRO A 133 -18.62 -14.96 -21.11
C PRO A 133 -19.36 -16.29 -21.24
N GLU A 134 -20.32 -16.57 -20.35
CA GLU A 134 -21.22 -17.71 -20.53
C GLU A 134 -21.92 -17.51 -21.87
N ASP A 135 -21.46 -18.21 -22.91
CA ASP A 135 -22.14 -18.32 -24.18
C ASP A 135 -23.47 -19.01 -23.86
N SER A 136 -24.53 -18.19 -23.79
CA SER A 136 -25.90 -18.66 -23.74
C SER A 136 -26.08 -19.55 -24.96
N ALA A 137 -26.06 -20.87 -24.72
CA ALA A 137 -26.20 -21.90 -25.73
C ALA A 137 -27.45 -21.61 -26.58
N TYR A 138 -27.24 -20.96 -27.72
CA TYR A 138 -28.26 -20.85 -28.74
C TYR A 138 -28.45 -22.25 -29.29
N GLN A 139 -29.46 -22.95 -28.77
CA GLN A 139 -29.90 -24.22 -29.30
C GLN A 139 -30.89 -23.90 -30.42
N PRO A 140 -30.50 -23.99 -31.71
CA PRO A 140 -31.43 -23.75 -32.80
C PRO A 140 -32.59 -24.74 -32.71
N PRO A 141 -33.83 -24.31 -32.98
CA PRO A 141 -35.00 -25.19 -32.92
C PRO A 141 -34.80 -26.36 -33.88
N VAL A 142 -34.94 -27.57 -33.36
CA VAL A 142 -34.90 -28.81 -34.15
C VAL A 142 -36.20 -28.85 -34.96
N ALA A 143 -36.07 -28.87 -36.29
CA ALA A 143 -37.19 -28.97 -37.23
C ALA A 143 -37.81 -30.37 -37.26
#